data_AF-R7UB92-F1
#
_entry.id   AF-R7UB92-F1
#
_cell.length_a   1.000
_cell.length_b   1.000
_cell.length_c   1.000
_cell.angle_alpha   90.00
_cell.angle_beta   90.00
_cell.angle_gamma   90.00
#
_symmetry.space_group_name_H-M   'P 1'
#
loop_
_entity.id
_entity.type
_entity.pdbx_description
1 polymer ?
#
loop_
_entity_poly.entity_id
_entity_poly.type
_entity_poly.pdbx_seq_one_letter_code
_entity_poly.pdbx_strand_id
1 'polypeptide(L)'
;LPGTLGANLLHVFIRHNKITRVHQLSFKNLKNLRILDISHNPISQLPDLVFRDLHALEYLKLDHCQIKQISDRTLKGLMSVKSIKLNNN
;
A
#
# COMPACT_ATOMS: atom_id res chain seq x y z
N LEU A 1 -7.62 2.67 7.79
CA LEU A 1 -6.44 2.98 6.95
C LEU A 1 -6.25 4.49 6.92
N PRO A 2 -5.00 4.99 6.81
CA PRO A 2 -4.59 6.35 7.18
C PRO A 2 -5.08 7.49 6.27
N GLY A 3 -6.07 7.31 5.40
CA GLY A 3 -6.54 8.34 4.46
C GLY A 3 -7.04 9.66 5.10
N THR A 4 -7.17 9.71 6.42
CA THR A 4 -7.51 10.89 7.23
C THR A 4 -6.33 11.45 8.05
N LEU A 5 -5.21 10.74 8.12
CA LEU A 5 -4.00 11.18 8.81
C LEU A 5 -3.21 12.13 7.91
N GLY A 6 -2.75 13.26 8.46
CA GLY A 6 -2.20 14.38 7.69
C GLY A 6 -1.00 14.06 6.79
N ALA A 7 -0.71 14.97 5.86
CA ALA A 7 0.20 14.81 4.71
C ALA A 7 1.71 14.60 5.04
N ASN A 8 2.09 14.40 6.29
CA ASN A 8 3.49 14.35 6.73
C ASN A 8 3.95 12.97 7.20
N LEU A 9 3.16 11.92 6.98
CA LEU A 9 3.59 10.56 7.28
C LEU A 9 4.71 10.14 6.34
N LEU A 10 5.84 9.72 6.93
CA LEU A 10 6.97 9.15 6.21
C LEU A 10 6.90 7.61 6.18
N HIS A 11 6.50 6.99 7.28
CA HIS A 11 6.42 5.53 7.39
C HIS A 11 5.09 5.11 8.01
N VAL A 12 4.46 4.10 7.42
CA VAL A 12 3.23 3.49 7.92
C VAL A 12 3.45 1.99 8.06
N PHE A 13 3.29 1.49 9.29
CA PHE A 13 3.38 0.07 9.62
C PHE A 13 2.05 -0.40 10.21
N ILE A 14 1.32 -1.24 9.48
CA ILE A 14 0.03 -1.82 9.89
C ILE A 14 0.06 -3.35 9.70
N ARG A 15 1.25 -3.94 9.85
CA ARG A 15 1.47 -5.39 9.70
C ARG A 15 0.84 -6.22 10.82
N HIS A 16 0.54 -7.48 10.55
CA HIS A 16 -0.05 -8.44 11.51
C HIS A 16 -1.38 -7.97 12.11
N ASN A 17 -2.27 -7.48 11.25
CA ASN A 17 -3.62 -7.12 11.63
C ASN A 17 -4.65 -7.99 10.90
N LYS A 18 -5.93 -7.71 11.12
CA LYS A 18 -7.05 -8.43 10.49
C LYS A 18 -7.66 -7.62 9.33
N ILE A 19 -6.85 -6.85 8.60
CA ILE A 19 -7.34 -6.05 7.48
C ILE A 19 -7.66 -6.97 6.33
N THR A 20 -8.95 -7.03 5.96
CA THR A 20 -9.44 -7.84 4.84
C THR A 20 -9.70 -7.04 3.57
N ARG A 21 -9.83 -5.71 3.71
CA ARG A 21 -10.21 -4.80 2.62
C ARG A 21 -9.41 -3.52 2.69
N VAL A 22 -8.94 -3.08 1.51
CA VAL A 22 -8.33 -1.77 1.31
C VAL A 22 -9.26 -0.97 0.41
N HIS A 23 -9.71 0.20 0.88
CA HIS A 23 -10.52 1.11 0.07
C HIS A 23 -9.64 1.93 -0.86
N GLN A 24 -10.16 2.36 -2.01
CA GLN A 24 -9.42 3.14 -3.01
C GLN A 24 -8.78 4.43 -2.45
N LEU A 25 -9.39 5.04 -1.43
CA LEU A 25 -8.90 6.29 -0.82
C LEU A 25 -8.08 6.08 0.46
N SER A 26 -7.72 4.83 0.78
CA SER A 26 -7.06 4.44 2.03
C SER A 26 -5.72 5.13 2.27
N PHE A 27 -5.04 5.53 1.21
CA PHE A 27 -3.72 6.17 1.25
C PHE A 27 -3.70 7.50 0.48
N LYS A 28 -4.87 8.11 0.30
CA LYS A 28 -5.01 9.41 -0.38
C LYS A 28 -4.14 10.46 0.32
N ASN A 29 -3.53 11.35 -0.46
CA ASN A 29 -2.72 12.49 0.01
C ASN A 29 -1.44 12.16 0.80
N LEU A 30 -1.02 10.90 0.93
CA LEU A 30 0.22 10.53 1.61
C LEU A 30 1.45 10.71 0.70
N LYS A 31 1.62 11.91 0.16
CA LYS A 31 2.61 12.24 -0.88
C LYS A 31 4.06 12.06 -0.46
N ASN A 32 4.33 12.19 0.84
CA ASN A 32 5.65 12.08 1.44
C ASN A 32 5.96 10.67 1.98
N LEU A 33 5.02 9.72 1.85
CA LEU A 33 5.19 8.39 2.39
C LEU A 33 6.31 7.65 1.65
N ARG A 34 7.29 7.14 2.39
CA ARG A 34 8.45 6.39 1.89
C ARG A 34 8.32 4.89 2.11
N ILE A 35 7.67 4.48 3.20
CA ILE A 35 7.48 3.06 3.54
C ILE A 35 6.01 2.80 3.87
N LEU A 36 5.43 1.82 3.19
CA LEU A 36 4.12 1.26 3.50
C LEU A 36 4.27 -0.24 3.73
N ASP A 37 4.07 -0.66 4.98
CA ASP A 37 4.06 -2.06 5.37
C ASP A 37 2.68 -2.46 5.87
N ILE A 38 1.96 -3.21 5.04
CA ILE A 38 0.66 -3.82 5.38
C ILE A 38 0.73 -5.34 5.31
N SER A 39 1.93 -5.91 5.38
CA SER A 39 2.18 -7.36 5.35
C SER A 39 1.45 -8.11 6.45
N HIS A 40 1.22 -9.40 6.26
CA HIS A 40 0.51 -10.26 7.21
C HIS A 40 -0.90 -9.72 7.55
N ASN A 41 -1.64 -9.29 6.53
CA ASN A 41 -3.06 -8.98 6.61
C ASN A 41 -3.81 -9.76 5.52
N PRO A 42 -4.97 -10.35 5.77
CA PRO A 42 -5.70 -11.17 4.78
C PRO A 42 -6.37 -10.33 3.67
N ILE A 43 -5.59 -9.56 2.91
CA ILE A 43 -6.02 -8.65 1.83
C ILE A 43 -5.97 -9.38 0.48
N SER A 44 -7.10 -9.95 0.05
CA SER A 44 -7.14 -10.71 -1.20
C SER A 44 -7.11 -9.86 -2.48
N GLN A 45 -7.44 -8.56 -2.38
CA GLN A 45 -7.56 -7.65 -3.52
C GLN A 45 -7.13 -6.23 -3.15
N LEU A 46 -6.50 -5.55 -4.11
CA LEU A 46 -6.16 -4.13 -4.05
C LEU A 46 -6.92 -3.38 -5.15
N PRO A 47 -7.68 -2.32 -4.82
CA PRO A 47 -8.40 -1.57 -5.83
C PRO A 47 -7.45 -0.78 -6.75
N ASP A 48 -7.92 -0.50 -7.96
CA ASP A 48 -7.20 0.35 -8.90
C ASP A 48 -6.94 1.74 -8.30
N LEU A 49 -5.76 2.30 -8.60
CA LEU A 49 -5.34 3.65 -8.18
C LEU A 49 -5.21 3.84 -6.66
N VAL A 50 -5.18 2.76 -5.88
CA VAL A 50 -5.06 2.81 -4.41
C VAL A 50 -3.77 3.47 -3.92
N PHE A 51 -2.71 3.44 -4.74
CA PHE A 51 -1.41 4.05 -4.46
C PHE A 51 -1.14 5.32 -5.27
N ARG A 52 -2.15 5.90 -5.93
CA ARG A 52 -1.97 6.97 -6.93
C ARG A 52 -1.23 8.21 -6.44
N ASP A 53 -1.35 8.54 -5.16
CA ASP A 53 -0.74 9.73 -4.55
C ASP A 53 0.61 9.42 -3.87
N LEU A 54 1.05 8.15 -3.85
CA LEU A 54 2.25 7.68 -3.14
C LEU A 54 3.53 7.90 -3.97
N HIS A 55 3.73 9.13 -4.43
CA HIS A 55 4.79 9.49 -5.36
C HIS A 55 6.19 9.27 -4.79
N ALA A 56 6.38 9.49 -3.49
CA ALA A 56 7.66 9.32 -2.79
C ALA A 56 7.88 7.90 -2.22
N LEU A 57 6.98 6.95 -2.49
CA LEU A 57 7.06 5.63 -1.87
C LEU A 57 8.23 4.84 -2.44
N GLU A 58 9.11 4.38 -1.55
CA GLU A 58 10.30 3.60 -1.90
C GLU A 58 10.08 2.11 -1.65
N TYR A 59 9.35 1.76 -0.58
CA TYR A 59 9.16 0.38 -0.15
C TYR A 59 7.68 0.08 0.12
N LEU A 60 7.13 -0.85 -0.67
CA LEU A 60 5.79 -1.39 -0.49
C LEU A 60 5.88 -2.85 -0.07
N LYS A 61 5.44 -3.17 1.14
CA LYS A 61 5.42 -4.55 1.66
C LYS A 61 4.00 -5.07 1.73
N LEU A 62 3.76 -6.10 0.93
CA LEU A 62 2.50 -6.83 0.76
C LEU A 62 2.72 -8.34 1.03
N ASP A 63 3.80 -8.71 1.70
CA ASP A 63 4.10 -10.11 2.02
C ASP A 63 2.96 -10.73 2.83
N HIS A 64 2.61 -11.99 2.55
CA HIS A 64 1.56 -12.72 3.27
C HIS A 64 0.20 -12.01 3.28
N CYS A 65 -0.22 -11.43 2.15
CA CYS A 65 -1.51 -10.77 2.01
C CYS A 65 -2.61 -11.59 1.32
N GLN A 66 -2.29 -12.73 0.70
CA GLN A 66 -3.22 -13.55 -0.12
C GLN A 66 -3.65 -12.88 -1.44
N ILE A 67 -2.81 -11.97 -1.95
CA ILE A 67 -3.10 -11.23 -3.19
C ILE A 67 -2.87 -12.13 -4.39
N LYS A 68 -3.95 -12.49 -5.09
CA LYS A 68 -3.88 -13.35 -6.28
C LYS A 68 -3.46 -12.62 -7.55
N GLN A 69 -3.77 -11.33 -7.64
CA GLN A 69 -3.52 -10.52 -8.84
C GLN A 69 -3.30 -9.06 -8.47
N ILE A 70 -2.44 -8.40 -9.23
CA ILE A 70 -2.19 -6.95 -9.17
C ILE A 70 -2.37 -6.41 -10.58
N SER A 71 -3.22 -5.40 -10.74
CA SER A 71 -3.41 -4.72 -12.02
C SER A 71 -2.33 -3.65 -12.20
N ASP A 72 -1.98 -3.32 -13.44
CA ASP A 72 -1.08 -2.19 -13.74
C ASP A 72 -1.63 -0.87 -13.17
N ARG A 73 -2.96 -0.76 -13.05
CA ARG A 73 -3.64 0.41 -12.49
C ARG A 73 -3.52 0.49 -10.97
N THR A 74 -3.34 -0.64 -10.27
CA THR A 74 -3.07 -0.66 -8.83
C THR A 74 -1.75 0.05 -8.51
N LEU A 75 -0.71 -0.16 -9.32
CA LEU A 75 0.64 0.37 -9.10
C LEU A 75 0.86 1.78 -9.65
N LYS A 76 -0.14 2.38 -10.32
CA LYS A 76 -0.05 3.74 -10.83
C LYS A 76 0.26 4.72 -9.71
N GLY A 77 1.22 5.62 -9.95
CA GLY A 77 1.63 6.66 -9.00
C GLY A 77 2.91 6.35 -8.20
N LEU A 78 3.35 5.08 -8.18
CA LEU A 78 4.57 4.61 -7.52
C LEU A 78 5.85 4.98 -8.28
N MET A 79 6.12 6.28 -8.44
CA MET A 79 7.20 6.79 -9.29
C MET A 79 8.61 6.61 -8.70
N SER A 80 8.73 6.45 -7.39
CA SER A 80 10.02 6.31 -6.68
C SER A 80 10.24 4.91 -6.10
N VAL A 81 9.43 3.93 -6.47
CA VAL A 81 9.48 2.60 -5.84
C VAL A 81 10.78 1.88 -6.17
N LYS A 82 11.46 1.41 -5.12
CA LYS A 82 12.71 0.64 -5.21
C LYS A 82 12.44 -0.84 -5.01
N SER A 83 11.46 -1.19 -4.19
CA SER A 83 11.11 -2.58 -3.94
C SER A 83 9.64 -2.74 -3.60
N ILE A 84 9.01 -3.69 -4.27
CA ILE A 84 7.68 -4.22 -3.95
C ILE A 84 7.91 -5.66 -3.46
N LYS A 85 7.43 -5.97 -2.26
CA LYS A 85 7.56 -7.30 -1.66
C LYS A 85 6.20 -8.00 -1.67
N LEU A 86 6.13 -9.15 -2.33
CA LEU A 86 4.92 -9.94 -2.56
C LEU A 86 5.13 -11.41 -2.16
N ASN A 87 6.10 -11.70 -1.30
CA ASN A 87 6.40 -13.09 -0.95
C ASN A 87 5.19 -13.74 -0.25
N ASN A 88 4.96 -15.02 -0.53
CA ASN A 88 3.91 -15.82 0.09
C ASN A 88 2.49 -15.21 -0.08
N ASN A 89 2.11 -14.86 -1.32
CA ASN A 89 0.77 -14.39 -1.70
C ASN A 89 0.04 -15.37 -2.62
#